data_AF-A0A6B1KLC3-F1
#
_entry.id   AF-A0A6B1KLC3-F1
#
_cell.length_a   1.000
_cell.length_b   1.000
_cell.length_c   1.000
_cell.angle_alpha   90.00
_cell.angle_beta   90.00
_cell.angle_gamma   90.00
#
_symmetry.space_group_name_H-M   'P 1'
#
loop_
_entity.id
_entity.type
_entity.pdbx_description
1 polymer ?
#
loop_
_entity_poly.entity_id
_entity_poly.type
_entity_poly.pdbx_seq_one_letter_code
_entity_poly.pdbx_strand_id
1 'polypeptide(L)'
;MTGFLFELSFFLAAPVWLLMIFAPAWGPTARIAGSPLTVVPVLFVYLALAIPVFPELWTAVSSPDLGSFRELTALPDGAGAVWAQVIAWDLLIGQWMYREGRRLEIPALLMGPLLVLTILLSPFGLLVFLGLRAVRARRAGPRPPAGGPVRRQARR
;
A
#
# COMPACT_ATOMS: atom_id res chain seq x y z
N MET A 1 4.73 -24.83 -12.39
CA MET A 1 5.39 -23.50 -12.38
C MET A 1 4.60 -22.45 -11.61
N THR A 2 3.27 -22.42 -11.77
CA THR A 2 2.37 -21.43 -11.14
C THR A 2 2.51 -21.33 -9.62
N GLY A 3 2.62 -22.45 -8.90
CA GLY A 3 2.80 -22.44 -7.44
C GLY A 3 4.09 -21.73 -6.98
N PHE A 4 5.20 -21.92 -7.70
CA PHE A 4 6.45 -21.23 -7.41
C PHE A 4 6.33 -19.71 -7.64
N LEU A 5 5.72 -19.30 -8.75
CA LEU A 5 5.50 -17.86 -9.04
C LEU A 5 4.57 -17.22 -8.01
N PHE A 6 3.54 -17.94 -7.57
CA PHE A 6 2.65 -17.50 -6.50
C PHE A 6 3.43 -17.24 -5.20
N GLU A 7 4.25 -18.18 -4.73
CA GLU A 7 5.09 -18.00 -3.54
C GLU A 7 6.12 -16.87 -3.72
N LEU A 8 6.72 -16.77 -4.92
CA LEU A 8 7.70 -15.75 -5.24
C LEU A 8 7.14 -14.34 -5.07
N SER A 9 5.85 -14.11 -5.38
CA SER A 9 5.20 -12.81 -5.16
C SER A 9 5.29 -12.35 -3.69
N PHE A 10 5.13 -13.27 -2.73
CA PHE A 10 5.26 -12.99 -1.31
C PHE A 10 6.71 -12.72 -0.91
N PHE A 11 7.64 -13.57 -1.37
CA PHE A 11 9.06 -13.43 -1.04
C PHE A 11 9.65 -12.12 -1.56
N LEU A 12 9.14 -11.60 -2.68
CA LEU A 12 9.58 -10.31 -3.22
C LEU A 12 9.03 -9.12 -2.42
N ALA A 13 7.81 -9.21 -1.89
CA ALA A 13 7.21 -8.15 -1.07
C ALA A 13 7.72 -8.16 0.39
N ALA A 14 7.99 -9.35 0.95
CA ALA A 14 8.29 -9.54 2.36
C ALA A 14 9.45 -8.69 2.90
N PRO A 15 10.59 -8.51 2.20
CA PRO A 15 11.69 -7.69 2.70
C PRO A 15 11.28 -6.24 2.98
N VAL A 16 10.43 -5.65 2.12
CA VAL A 16 9.96 -4.27 2.30
C VAL A 16 9.04 -4.18 3.51
N TRP A 17 8.13 -5.14 3.68
CA TRP A 17 7.28 -5.24 4.85
C TRP A 17 8.07 -5.40 6.14
N LEU A 18 9.04 -6.32 6.17
CA LEU A 18 9.90 -6.57 7.32
C LEU A 18 10.67 -5.30 7.72
N LEU A 19 11.20 -4.56 6.76
CA LEU A 19 11.87 -3.28 7.02
C LEU A 19 10.92 -2.26 7.66
N MET A 20 9.70 -2.11 7.12
CA MET A 20 8.71 -1.17 7.66
C MET A 20 8.23 -1.54 9.08
N ILE A 21 8.17 -2.83 9.40
CA ILE A 21 7.68 -3.33 10.70
C ILE A 21 8.79 -3.33 11.76
N PHE A 22 9.96 -3.91 11.44
CA PHE A 22 11.02 -4.15 12.42
C PHE A 22 12.11 -3.07 12.45
N ALA A 23 12.30 -2.35 11.35
CA ALA A 23 13.28 -1.26 11.24
C ALA A 23 12.66 0.09 10.82
N PRO A 24 11.55 0.55 11.43
CA PRO A 24 10.80 1.73 10.98
C PRO A 24 11.56 3.06 11.14
N ALA A 25 12.53 3.12 12.05
CA ALA A 25 13.35 4.31 12.30
C ALA A 25 14.60 4.37 11.41
N TRP A 26 14.93 3.28 10.70
CA TRP A 26 16.14 3.21 9.90
C TRP A 26 16.03 4.08 8.64
N GLY A 27 17.05 4.90 8.36
CA GLY A 27 17.08 5.84 7.23
C GLY A 27 16.79 5.17 5.88
N PRO A 28 17.46 4.05 5.54
CA PRO A 28 17.16 3.27 4.34
C PRO A 28 15.72 2.78 4.25
N THR A 29 15.09 2.36 5.36
CA THR A 29 13.65 1.98 5.36
C THR A 29 12.78 3.10 4.81
N ALA A 30 13.02 4.35 5.24
CA ALA A 30 12.27 5.50 4.73
C ALA A 30 12.47 5.73 3.23
N ARG A 31 13.68 5.51 2.72
CA ARG A 31 14.00 5.65 1.30
C ARG A 31 13.36 4.54 0.46
N ILE A 32 13.44 3.30 0.92
CA ILE A 32 12.86 2.13 0.24
C ILE A 32 11.34 2.23 0.25
N ALA A 33 10.72 2.50 1.40
CA ALA A 33 9.28 2.70 1.52
C ALA A 33 8.78 3.98 0.79
N GLY A 34 9.68 4.91 0.49
CA GLY A 34 9.42 6.09 -0.35
C GLY A 34 9.35 5.80 -1.84
N SER A 35 9.91 4.68 -2.29
CA SER A 35 10.02 4.35 -3.71
C SER A 35 8.85 3.47 -4.16
N PRO A 36 8.07 3.90 -5.16
CA PRO A 36 7.05 3.04 -5.77
C PRO A 36 7.66 1.88 -6.55
N LEU A 37 8.97 1.93 -6.88
CA LEU A 37 9.64 0.89 -7.66
C LEU A 37 9.78 -0.45 -6.91
N THR A 38 9.50 -0.49 -5.61
CA THR A 38 9.54 -1.73 -4.83
C THR A 38 8.54 -2.78 -5.28
N VAL A 39 7.47 -2.40 -5.97
CA VAL A 39 6.46 -3.35 -6.48
C VAL A 39 6.84 -3.94 -7.83
N VAL A 40 7.83 -3.38 -8.53
CA VAL A 40 8.24 -3.82 -9.86
C VAL A 40 8.56 -5.31 -9.92
N PRO A 41 9.30 -5.92 -8.96
CA PRO A 41 9.54 -7.36 -8.97
C PRO A 41 8.24 -8.18 -8.91
N VAL A 42 7.27 -7.77 -8.09
CA VAL A 42 5.96 -8.43 -7.99
C VAL A 42 5.16 -8.26 -9.28
N LEU A 43 5.24 -7.09 -9.93
CA LEU A 43 4.61 -6.85 -11.23
C LEU A 43 5.22 -7.71 -12.35
N PHE A 44 6.51 -8.03 -12.29
CA PHE A 44 7.09 -9.01 -13.22
C PHE A 44 6.51 -10.41 -13.03
N VAL A 45 6.26 -10.83 -11.78
CA VAL A 45 5.54 -12.08 -11.49
C VAL A 45 4.12 -12.04 -12.03
N TYR A 46 3.40 -10.92 -11.81
CA TYR A 46 2.08 -10.70 -12.41
C TYR A 46 2.12 -10.86 -13.93
N LEU A 47 3.06 -10.22 -14.62
CA LEU A 47 3.18 -10.32 -16.08
C LEU A 47 3.46 -11.75 -16.54
N ALA A 48 4.36 -12.46 -15.84
CA ALA A 48 4.66 -13.86 -16.16
C ALA A 48 3.43 -14.78 -16.03
N LEU A 49 2.54 -14.48 -15.09
CA LEU A 49 1.28 -15.21 -14.88
C LEU A 49 0.16 -14.72 -15.81
N ALA A 50 0.14 -13.44 -16.17
CA ALA A 50 -0.90 -12.84 -16.99
C ALA A 50 -0.74 -13.13 -18.49
N ILE A 51 0.50 -13.23 -18.99
CA ILE A 51 0.78 -13.45 -20.43
C ILE A 51 0.10 -14.73 -20.97
N PRO A 52 0.18 -15.90 -20.30
CA PRO A 52 -0.45 -17.13 -20.79
C PRO A 52 -1.98 -17.08 -20.87
N VAL A 53 -2.62 -16.26 -20.02
CA VAL A 53 -4.08 -16.12 -19.90
C VAL A 53 -4.56 -14.73 -20.34
N PHE A 54 -3.78 -14.08 -21.20
CA PHE A 54 -4.04 -12.71 -21.62
C PHE A 54 -5.41 -12.53 -22.31
N PRO A 55 -5.89 -13.45 -23.18
CA PRO A 55 -7.21 -13.32 -23.79
C PRO A 55 -8.34 -13.24 -22.75
N GLU A 56 -8.35 -14.13 -21.78
CA GLU A 56 -9.34 -14.18 -20.69
C GLU A 56 -9.23 -12.95 -19.78
N LEU A 57 -7.99 -12.55 -19.46
CA LEU A 57 -7.73 -11.33 -18.70
C LEU A 57 -8.25 -10.09 -19.43
N TRP A 58 -8.02 -9.99 -20.74
CA TRP A 58 -8.48 -8.89 -21.55
C TRP A 58 -10.00 -8.85 -21.66
N THR A 59 -10.66 -10.00 -21.83
CA THR A 59 -12.13 -10.08 -21.81
C THR A 59 -12.68 -9.60 -20.47
N ALA A 60 -12.13 -10.09 -19.34
CA ALA A 60 -12.56 -9.69 -18.00
C ALA A 60 -12.38 -8.17 -17.72
N VAL A 61 -11.38 -7.53 -18.33
CA VAL A 61 -11.13 -6.09 -18.17
C VAL A 61 -11.94 -5.23 -19.15
N SER A 62 -12.06 -5.66 -20.41
CA SER A 62 -12.72 -4.88 -21.48
C SER A 62 -14.24 -4.99 -21.45
N SER A 63 -14.78 -6.12 -20.96
CA SER A 63 -16.21 -6.36 -20.76
C SER A 63 -16.43 -6.86 -19.33
N PRO A 64 -16.37 -5.97 -18.32
CA PRO A 64 -16.39 -6.36 -16.92
C PRO A 64 -17.73 -6.97 -16.54
N ASP A 65 -17.77 -8.30 -16.46
CA ASP A 65 -18.86 -9.08 -15.92
C ASP A 65 -18.34 -10.16 -14.93
N LEU A 66 -19.20 -10.56 -14.00
CA LEU A 66 -18.83 -11.53 -12.96
C LEU A 66 -18.55 -12.94 -13.52
N GLY A 67 -19.10 -13.30 -14.67
CA GLY A 67 -18.84 -14.55 -15.39
C GLY A 67 -17.42 -14.57 -15.94
N SER A 68 -17.03 -13.56 -16.72
CA SER A 68 -15.67 -13.45 -17.28
C SER A 68 -14.59 -13.43 -16.18
N PHE A 69 -14.84 -12.75 -15.06
CA PHE A 69 -13.92 -12.76 -13.92
C PHE A 69 -13.80 -14.16 -13.27
N ARG A 70 -14.91 -14.90 -13.17
CA ARG A 70 -14.91 -16.28 -12.66
C ARG A 70 -14.15 -17.22 -13.58
N GLU A 71 -14.30 -17.06 -14.89
CA GLU A 71 -13.56 -17.86 -15.88
C GLU A 71 -12.05 -17.61 -15.78
N LEU A 72 -11.63 -16.34 -15.70
CA LEU A 72 -10.23 -15.98 -15.49
C LEU A 72 -9.66 -16.58 -14.19
N THR A 73 -10.39 -16.45 -13.08
CA THR A 73 -9.92 -16.92 -11.76
C THR A 73 -10.03 -18.43 -11.58
N ALA A 74 -10.77 -19.14 -12.44
CA ALA A 74 -10.74 -20.60 -12.50
C ALA A 74 -9.42 -21.14 -13.08
N LEU A 75 -8.69 -20.33 -13.86
CA LEU A 75 -7.38 -20.67 -14.39
C LEU A 75 -6.30 -20.48 -13.30
N PRO A 76 -5.37 -21.44 -13.11
CA PRO A 76 -4.29 -21.31 -12.12
C PRO A 76 -3.46 -20.03 -12.30
N ASP A 77 -3.08 -19.73 -13.54
CA ASP A 77 -2.28 -18.55 -13.86
C ASP A 77 -3.08 -17.26 -13.73
N GLY A 78 -4.39 -17.29 -14.04
CA GLY A 78 -5.29 -16.15 -13.84
C GLY A 78 -5.51 -15.82 -12.36
N ALA A 79 -5.77 -16.83 -11.53
CA ALA A 79 -5.83 -16.66 -10.07
C ALA A 79 -4.50 -16.13 -9.51
N GLY A 80 -3.38 -16.69 -9.96
CA GLY A 80 -2.04 -16.25 -9.56
C GLY A 80 -1.74 -14.80 -9.96
N ALA A 81 -2.12 -14.39 -11.17
CA ALA A 81 -1.96 -13.02 -11.63
C ALA A 81 -2.79 -12.05 -10.77
N VAL A 82 -4.09 -12.33 -10.58
CA VAL A 82 -4.95 -11.52 -9.70
C VAL A 82 -4.35 -11.40 -8.30
N TRP A 83 -3.82 -12.50 -7.76
CA TRP A 83 -3.18 -12.49 -6.46
C TRP A 83 -1.88 -11.66 -6.42
N ALA A 84 -1.00 -11.80 -7.40
CA ALA A 84 0.21 -10.99 -7.50
C ALA A 84 -0.11 -9.50 -7.60
N GLN A 85 -1.17 -9.13 -8.32
CA GLN A 85 -1.68 -7.76 -8.36
C GLN A 85 -2.15 -7.28 -6.97
N VAL A 86 -2.87 -8.11 -6.22
CA VAL A 86 -3.28 -7.80 -4.83
C VAL A 86 -2.06 -7.52 -3.96
N ILE A 87 -1.04 -8.39 -3.99
CA ILE A 87 0.21 -8.21 -3.22
C ILE A 87 0.93 -6.91 -3.60
N ALA A 88 0.98 -6.56 -4.89
CA ALA A 88 1.59 -5.32 -5.34
C ALA A 88 0.84 -4.08 -4.80
N TRP A 89 -0.49 -4.11 -4.82
CA TRP A 89 -1.31 -3.02 -4.29
C TRP A 89 -1.25 -2.91 -2.77
N ASP A 90 -1.24 -4.03 -2.06
CA ASP A 90 -1.08 -4.06 -0.61
C ASP A 90 0.25 -3.46 -0.19
N LEU A 91 1.33 -3.76 -0.93
CA LEU A 91 2.63 -3.17 -0.68
C LEU A 91 2.63 -1.65 -0.87
N LEU A 92 2.05 -1.12 -1.95
CA LEU A 92 1.93 0.34 -2.14
C LEU A 92 1.12 0.99 -1.02
N ILE A 93 0.01 0.37 -0.62
CA ILE A 93 -0.85 0.84 0.47
C ILE A 93 -0.05 0.85 1.78
N GLY A 94 0.66 -0.24 2.08
CA GLY A 94 1.53 -0.36 3.26
C GLY A 94 2.62 0.72 3.30
N GLN A 95 3.31 0.95 2.17
CA GLN A 95 4.31 2.01 2.02
C GLN A 95 3.71 3.41 2.23
N TRP A 96 2.51 3.65 1.70
CA TRP A 96 1.80 4.91 1.94
C TRP A 96 1.40 5.07 3.41
N MET A 97 0.80 4.04 4.03
CA MET A 97 0.42 4.02 5.44
C MET A 97 1.63 4.27 6.34
N TYR A 98 2.76 3.64 6.06
CA TYR A 98 4.01 3.84 6.79
C TYR A 98 4.48 5.31 6.72
N ARG A 99 4.50 5.91 5.53
CA ARG A 99 4.93 7.31 5.37
C ARG A 99 3.98 8.31 6.01
N GLU A 100 2.69 8.13 5.81
CA GLU A 100 1.68 8.97 6.46
C GLU A 100 1.67 8.77 7.98
N GLY A 101 1.86 7.55 8.46
CA GLY A 101 2.03 7.24 9.87
C GLY A 101 3.21 8.00 10.48
N ARG A 102 4.34 8.07 9.78
CA ARG A 102 5.49 8.89 10.21
C ARG A 102 5.19 10.39 10.20
N ARG A 103 4.50 10.90 9.17
CA ARG A 103 4.10 12.32 9.10
C ARG A 103 3.14 12.72 10.21
N LEU A 104 2.30 11.80 10.66
CA LEU A 104 1.33 11.97 11.75
C LEU A 104 1.90 11.57 13.12
N GLU A 105 3.20 11.26 13.20
CA GLU A 105 3.88 10.84 14.43
C GLU A 105 3.17 9.68 15.13
N ILE A 106 2.68 8.71 14.35
CA ILE A 106 2.08 7.47 14.85
C ILE A 106 3.21 6.58 15.40
N PRO A 107 3.14 6.15 16.67
CA PRO A 107 4.15 5.27 17.25
C PRO A 107 4.32 3.98 16.44
N ALA A 108 5.56 3.54 16.27
CA ALA A 108 5.90 2.30 15.57
C ALA A 108 5.19 1.08 16.18
N LEU A 109 4.96 1.07 17.50
CA LEU A 109 4.25 0.00 18.20
C LEU A 109 2.78 -0.14 17.75
N LEU A 110 2.15 0.96 17.29
CA LEU A 110 0.80 0.92 16.70
C LEU A 110 0.86 0.64 15.20
N MET A 111 1.85 1.19 14.50
CA MET A 111 1.99 0.93 13.06
C MET A 111 2.38 -0.52 12.75
N GLY A 112 3.22 -1.17 13.55
CA GLY A 112 3.65 -2.55 13.31
C GLY A 112 2.47 -3.53 13.17
N PRO A 113 1.60 -3.65 14.19
CA PRO A 113 0.39 -4.49 14.11
C PRO A 113 -0.56 -4.07 12.99
N LEU A 114 -0.66 -2.77 12.71
CA LEU A 114 -1.51 -2.27 11.64
C LEU A 114 -0.98 -2.65 10.25
N LEU A 115 0.34 -2.61 10.04
CA LEU A 115 1.00 -3.08 8.83
C LEU A 115 0.84 -4.60 8.68
N VAL A 116 0.96 -5.37 9.77
CA VAL A 116 0.68 -6.81 9.76
C VAL A 116 -0.77 -7.10 9.36
N LEU A 117 -1.74 -6.35 9.91
CA LEU A 117 -3.13 -6.45 9.49
C LEU A 117 -3.28 -6.10 8.00
N THR A 118 -2.55 -5.13 7.49
CA THR A 118 -2.59 -4.77 6.06
C THR A 118 -2.01 -5.87 5.16
N ILE A 119 -0.98 -6.61 5.60
CA ILE A 119 -0.44 -7.77 4.85
C ILE A 119 -1.50 -8.87 4.68
N LEU A 120 -2.28 -9.12 5.73
CA LEU A 120 -3.26 -10.20 5.75
C LEU A 120 -4.60 -9.78 5.12
N LEU A 121 -4.98 -8.52 5.35
CA LEU A 121 -6.31 -8.03 5.09
C LEU A 121 -6.28 -6.51 4.89
N SER A 122 -5.67 -6.08 3.79
CA SER A 122 -5.46 -4.66 3.46
C SER A 122 -6.71 -3.78 3.49
N PRO A 123 -7.93 -4.23 3.10
CA PRO A 123 -9.10 -3.38 3.19
C PRO A 123 -9.39 -2.94 4.63
N PHE A 124 -9.18 -3.84 5.59
CA PHE A 124 -9.45 -3.57 7.00
C PHE A 124 -8.31 -2.78 7.64
N GLY A 125 -7.05 -3.12 7.33
CA GLY A 125 -5.89 -2.34 7.75
C GLY A 125 -5.96 -0.89 7.29
N LEU A 126 -6.35 -0.67 6.03
CA LEU A 126 -6.56 0.67 5.47
C LEU A 126 -7.69 1.43 6.17
N LEU A 127 -8.85 0.79 6.41
CA LEU A 127 -9.97 1.43 7.11
C LEU A 127 -9.58 1.90 8.52
N VAL A 128 -8.90 1.03 9.28
CA VAL A 128 -8.40 1.37 10.63
C VAL A 128 -7.40 2.53 10.55
N PHE A 129 -6.46 2.50 9.59
CA PHE A 129 -5.51 3.59 9.39
C PHE A 129 -6.19 4.92 9.05
N LEU A 130 -7.19 4.91 8.17
CA LEU A 130 -7.94 6.11 7.81
C LEU A 130 -8.69 6.71 9.00
N GLY A 131 -9.30 5.88 9.84
CA GLY A 131 -9.90 6.32 11.10
C GLY A 131 -8.87 6.98 12.03
N LEU A 132 -7.72 6.33 12.20
CA LEU A 132 -6.63 6.85 13.03
C LEU A 132 -6.07 8.19 12.50
N ARG A 133 -5.92 8.30 11.18
CA ARG A 133 -5.51 9.52 10.48
C ARG A 133 -6.51 10.65 10.67
N ALA A 134 -7.81 10.38 10.55
CA ALA A 134 -8.85 11.38 10.76
C ALA A 134 -8.87 11.90 12.20
N VAL A 135 -8.70 11.03 13.21
CA VAL A 135 -8.63 11.44 14.62
C VAL A 135 -7.42 12.34 14.87
N ARG A 136 -6.25 11.99 14.35
CA ARG A 136 -5.03 12.79 14.51
C ARG A 136 -5.11 14.14 13.79
N ALA A 137 -5.64 14.17 12.58
CA ALA A 137 -5.81 15.41 11.82
C ALA A 137 -6.69 16.43 12.57
N ARG A 138 -7.75 15.96 13.25
CA ARG A 138 -8.60 16.83 14.08
C ARG A 138 -7.87 17.38 15.32
N ARG A 139 -7.00 16.58 15.94
CA ARG A 139 -6.21 16.98 17.11
C ARG A 139 -5.14 18.02 16.79
N ALA A 140 -4.63 18.03 15.55
CA ALA A 140 -3.60 18.99 15.14
C ALA A 140 -4.11 20.45 15.04
N GLY A 141 -5.43 20.69 15.10
CA GLY A 141 -6.05 22.01 15.06
C GLY A 141 -5.83 22.79 13.74
N PRO A 142 -6.68 23.78 13.42
CA PRO A 142 -6.38 24.71 12.33
C PRO A 142 -5.08 25.46 12.67
N ARG A 143 -4.08 25.43 11.79
CA ARG A 143 -2.93 26.33 11.92
C ARG A 143 -3.45 27.78 11.91
N PRO A 144 -3.09 28.64 12.89
CA PRO A 144 -3.45 30.05 12.85
C PRO A 144 -3.01 30.65 11.51
N PRO A 145 -3.83 31.50 10.87
CA PRO A 145 -3.42 32.13 9.62
C PRO A 145 -2.13 32.91 9.85
N ALA A 146 -1.11 32.58 9.05
CA ALA A 146 0.16 33.28 9.02
C ALA A 146 -0.08 34.69 8.45
N GLY A 147 -0.32 35.66 9.33
CA GLY A 147 -0.48 37.06 8.95
C GLY A 147 -1.58 37.80 9.71
N GLY A 148 -1.38 38.05 10.99
CA GLY A 148 -2.06 39.15 11.67
C GLY A 148 -1.32 40.46 11.38
N PRO A 149 -2.00 41.57 11.02
CA PRO A 149 -1.32 42.82 10.69
C PRO A 149 -0.58 43.35 11.93
N VAL A 150 0.73 43.60 11.79
CA VAL A 150 1.52 44.35 12.78
C VAL A 150 0.99 45.78 12.81
N ARG A 151 0.05 46.04 13.72
CA ARG A 151 -0.48 47.38 13.95
C ARG A 151 0.59 48.16 14.72
N ARG A 152 1.49 48.83 13.99
CA ARG A 152 2.41 49.84 14.56
C ARG A 152 1.57 50.96 15.18
N GLN A 153 1.38 50.90 16.49
CA GLN A 153 0.99 52.07 17.28
C GLN A 153 2.22 52.99 17.37
N ALA A 154 2.34 53.94 16.44
CA ALA A 154 3.14 55.13 16.67
C ALA A 154 2.37 56.01 17.65
N ARG A 155 2.89 56.05 18.88
CA ARG A 155 2.48 56.99 19.93
C ARG A 155 2.69 58.42 19.45
N ARG A 156 1.71 59.26 19.77
CA ARG A 156 1.77 60.72 19.71
C ARG A 156 2.82 61.27 20.68
#